data_AF-A0A936X0L1-F1
#
_entry.id   AF-A0A936X0L1-F1
#
_cell.length_a   1.000
_cell.length_b   1.000
_cell.length_c   1.000
_cell.angle_alpha   90.00
_cell.angle_beta   90.00
_cell.angle_gamma   90.00
#
_symmetry.space_group_name_H-M   'P 1'
#
loop_
_entity.id
_entity.type
_entity.pdbx_description
1 polymer ?
#
loop_
_entity_poly.entity_id
_entity_poly.type
_entity_poly.pdbx_seq_one_letter_code
_entity_poly.pdbx_strand_id
1 'polypeptide(L)'
;MDKIGFGNQPYLVYIHYDAGHPHIHIVATNIKKDGKRISLHNIGRNQSTKARREIEQMYNLVKAEDQKKKTGHEIKVVSAQRVHYGKLETKKSITNVLDHVPVDWRYSSMAELNTVLKLYNVVADRGKEEGLFIKKRTGISVYWMKGNKVGVPVKASSIYSKPTLDKLEKGSQKMKN
;
A
#
# COMPACT_ATOMS: atom_id res chain seq x y z
N MET A 1 -13.24 -22.55 -0.05
CA MET A 1 -13.04 -22.73 -1.52
C MET A 1 -14.36 -23.01 -2.24
N ASP A 2 -15.34 -23.63 -1.58
CA ASP A 2 -16.65 -23.98 -2.17
C ASP A 2 -17.42 -22.78 -2.71
N LYS A 3 -17.45 -21.68 -1.95
CA LYS A 3 -18.18 -20.45 -2.31
C LYS A 3 -17.72 -19.80 -3.61
N ILE A 4 -16.53 -20.13 -4.11
CA ILE A 4 -15.98 -19.62 -5.38
C ILE A 4 -15.93 -20.69 -6.49
N GLY A 5 -16.47 -21.88 -6.25
CA GLY A 5 -16.54 -22.96 -7.25
C GLY A 5 -15.30 -23.87 -7.30
N PHE A 6 -14.36 -23.71 -6.37
CA PHE A 6 -13.11 -24.49 -6.29
C PHE A 6 -13.12 -25.58 -5.20
N GLY A 7 -14.27 -25.86 -4.58
CA GLY A 7 -14.39 -26.79 -3.45
C GLY A 7 -13.76 -28.17 -3.68
N ASN A 8 -14.01 -28.74 -4.86
CA ASN A 8 -13.51 -30.07 -5.25
C ASN A 8 -12.23 -30.01 -6.08
N GLN A 9 -11.53 -28.87 -6.12
CA GLN A 9 -10.27 -28.76 -6.85
C GLN A 9 -9.10 -29.13 -5.94
N PRO A 10 -8.09 -29.86 -6.44
CA PRO A 10 -6.84 -30.00 -5.72
C PRO A 10 -6.16 -28.64 -5.60
N TYR A 11 -5.53 -28.39 -4.45
CA TYR A 11 -4.86 -27.11 -4.18
C TYR A 11 -3.59 -27.29 -3.34
N LEU A 12 -2.68 -26.33 -3.48
CA LEU A 12 -1.52 -26.14 -2.62
C LEU A 12 -1.72 -24.88 -1.77
N VAL A 13 -1.34 -24.94 -0.49
CA VAL A 13 -1.43 -23.81 0.44
C VAL A 13 -0.03 -23.46 0.93
N TYR A 14 0.32 -22.19 0.87
CA TYR A 14 1.57 -21.68 1.41
C TYR A 14 1.31 -20.45 2.28
N ILE A 15 1.88 -20.42 3.49
CA ILE A 15 1.69 -19.34 4.45
C ILE A 15 2.99 -18.53 4.54
N HIS A 16 2.86 -17.21 4.41
CA HIS A 16 3.94 -16.25 4.52
C HIS A 16 3.83 -15.46 5.82
N TYR A 17 4.96 -15.29 6.50
CA TYR A 17 5.14 -14.48 7.71
C TYR A 17 6.14 -13.32 7.51
N ASP A 18 6.68 -13.19 6.31
CA ASP A 18 7.75 -12.28 5.91
C ASP A 18 7.25 -10.92 5.37
N ALA A 19 5.94 -10.71 5.35
CA ALA A 19 5.31 -9.45 5.00
C ALA A 19 4.71 -8.75 6.24
N GLY A 20 4.32 -7.48 6.06
CA GLY A 20 3.75 -6.65 7.13
C GLY A 20 2.43 -7.16 7.75
N HIS A 21 1.90 -8.25 7.22
CA HIS A 21 0.88 -9.08 7.85
C HIS A 21 1.02 -10.54 7.33
N PRO A 22 0.71 -11.55 8.17
CA PRO A 22 0.61 -12.92 7.69
C PRO A 22 -0.39 -13.03 6.54
N HIS A 23 -0.04 -13.79 5.51
CA HIS A 23 -0.93 -14.03 4.38
C HIS A 23 -0.73 -15.41 3.80
N ILE A 24 -1.72 -15.89 3.06
CA ILE A 24 -1.75 -17.25 2.53
C ILE A 24 -1.92 -17.17 1.01
N HIS A 25 -1.11 -17.94 0.29
CA HIS A 25 -1.34 -18.25 -1.12
C HIS A 25 -2.02 -19.61 -1.24
N ILE A 26 -3.10 -19.66 -2.01
CA ILE A 26 -3.78 -20.89 -2.38
C ILE A 26 -3.71 -21.01 -3.90
N VAL A 27 -3.09 -22.08 -4.39
CA VAL A 27 -2.94 -22.35 -5.83
C VAL A 27 -3.78 -23.56 -6.18
N ALA A 28 -4.67 -23.44 -7.15
CA ALA A 28 -5.56 -24.51 -7.61
C ALA A 28 -5.71 -24.49 -9.13
N THR A 29 -5.96 -25.66 -9.73
CA THR A 29 -6.32 -25.75 -11.15
C THR A 29 -7.75 -25.24 -11.37
N ASN A 30 -7.98 -24.61 -12.52
CA ASN A 30 -9.32 -24.20 -12.95
C ASN A 30 -9.96 -25.22 -13.91
N ILE A 31 -9.36 -26.39 -14.10
CA ILE A 31 -9.90 -27.47 -14.92
C ILE A 31 -10.36 -28.60 -13.99
N LYS A 32 -11.66 -28.92 -14.06
CA LYS A 32 -12.27 -30.00 -13.30
C LYS A 32 -11.82 -31.36 -13.81
N LYS A 33 -12.06 -32.41 -13.01
CA LYS A 33 -11.78 -33.81 -13.37
C LYS A 33 -12.46 -34.25 -14.68
N ASP A 34 -13.62 -33.67 -14.99
CA ASP A 34 -14.37 -33.93 -16.23
C ASP A 34 -13.90 -33.06 -17.42
N GLY A 35 -12.78 -32.35 -17.29
CA GLY A 35 -12.23 -31.46 -18.32
C GLY A 35 -12.95 -30.11 -18.44
N LYS A 36 -14.04 -29.88 -17.69
CA LYS A 36 -14.75 -28.60 -17.76
C LYS A 36 -13.97 -27.51 -17.03
N ARG A 37 -13.86 -26.35 -17.68
CA ARG A 37 -13.22 -25.16 -17.11
C ARG A 37 -14.14 -24.46 -16.11
N ILE A 38 -13.58 -24.09 -14.96
CA ILE A 38 -14.14 -23.12 -14.03
C ILE A 38 -13.87 -21.71 -14.59
N SER A 39 -14.94 -20.97 -14.89
CA SER A 39 -14.79 -19.60 -15.41
C SER A 39 -14.15 -18.70 -14.35
N LEU A 40 -13.04 -18.06 -14.73
CA LEU A 40 -12.36 -17.07 -13.91
C LEU A 40 -12.86 -15.64 -14.16
N HIS A 41 -13.72 -15.46 -15.17
CA HIS A 41 -14.18 -14.15 -15.58
C HIS A 41 -14.95 -13.47 -14.44
N ASN A 42 -14.45 -12.33 -13.98
CA ASN A 42 -14.99 -11.55 -12.86
C ASN A 42 -15.13 -12.33 -11.54
N ILE A 43 -14.36 -13.42 -11.34
CA ILE A 43 -14.46 -14.23 -10.12
C ILE A 43 -14.23 -13.42 -8.85
N GLY A 44 -13.27 -12.48 -8.88
CA GLY A 44 -12.98 -11.56 -7.79
C GLY A 44 -14.18 -10.67 -7.43
N ARG A 45 -14.85 -10.13 -8.45
CA ARG A 45 -15.98 -9.20 -8.27
C ARG A 45 -17.24 -9.91 -7.81
N ASN A 46 -17.54 -11.07 -8.38
CA ASN A 46 -18.82 -11.73 -8.19
C ASN A 46 -18.77 -12.73 -7.03
N GLN A 47 -17.99 -13.80 -7.16
CA GLN A 47 -17.94 -14.88 -6.19
C GLN A 47 -17.08 -14.52 -4.99
N SER A 48 -15.86 -14.00 -5.21
CA SER A 48 -14.93 -13.71 -4.10
C SER A 48 -15.43 -12.57 -3.22
N THR A 49 -16.02 -11.51 -3.79
CA THR A 49 -16.60 -10.43 -2.97
C THR A 49 -17.77 -10.94 -2.12
N LYS A 50 -18.66 -11.77 -2.69
CA LYS A 50 -19.76 -12.37 -1.94
C LYS A 50 -19.23 -13.27 -0.82
N ALA A 51 -18.30 -14.18 -1.13
CA ALA A 51 -17.68 -15.06 -0.15
C ALA A 51 -16.97 -14.28 0.96
N ARG A 52 -16.23 -13.21 0.62
CA ARG A 52 -15.57 -12.32 1.58
C ARG A 52 -16.57 -11.71 2.55
N ARG A 53 -17.67 -11.11 2.07
CA ARG A 53 -18.70 -10.50 2.93
C ARG A 53 -19.31 -11.48 3.93
N GLU A 54 -19.60 -12.70 3.47
CA GLU A 54 -20.15 -13.74 4.33
C GLU A 54 -19.14 -14.20 5.40
N ILE A 55 -17.86 -14.33 5.05
CA ILE A 55 -16.79 -14.65 6.01
C ILE A 55 -16.59 -13.49 7.01
N GLU A 56 -16.60 -12.25 6.54
CA GLU A 56 -16.52 -11.06 7.38
C GLU A 56 -17.61 -11.04 8.44
N GLN A 57 -18.85 -11.38 8.08
CA GLN A 57 -19.97 -11.47 9.02
C GLN A 57 -19.86 -12.67 9.97
N MET A 58 -19.58 -13.87 9.43
CA MET A 58 -19.52 -15.12 10.20
C MET A 58 -18.47 -15.08 11.31
N TYR A 59 -17.33 -14.44 11.05
CA TYR A 59 -16.22 -14.35 12.00
C TYR A 59 -16.10 -12.97 12.65
N ASN A 60 -17.11 -12.11 12.49
CA ASN A 60 -17.14 -10.75 13.03
C ASN A 60 -15.86 -9.94 12.72
N LEU A 61 -15.38 -10.02 11.48
CA LEU A 61 -14.19 -9.33 11.01
C LEU A 61 -14.49 -7.90 10.55
N VAL A 62 -13.45 -7.09 10.46
CA VAL A 62 -13.55 -5.74 9.88
C VAL A 62 -13.95 -5.83 8.42
N LYS A 63 -15.09 -5.24 8.06
CA LYS A 63 -15.58 -5.20 6.68
C LYS A 63 -14.64 -4.37 5.81
N ALA A 64 -14.16 -4.95 4.72
CA ALA A 64 -13.24 -4.25 3.80
C ALA A 64 -13.89 -3.01 3.15
N GLU A 65 -15.21 -2.98 3.03
CA GLU A 65 -15.96 -1.82 2.50
C GLU A 65 -15.95 -0.61 3.45
N ASP A 66 -15.91 -0.86 4.76
CA ASP A 66 -15.88 0.20 5.77
C ASP A 66 -14.49 0.84 5.87
N GLN A 67 -13.43 0.16 5.43
CA GLN A 67 -12.09 0.75 5.37
C GLN A 67 -12.00 1.92 4.38
N LYS A 68 -12.80 1.96 3.32
CA LYS A 68 -12.87 3.13 2.42
C LYS A 68 -13.48 4.36 3.11
N LYS A 69 -14.25 4.18 4.19
CA LYS A 69 -14.93 5.26 4.92
C LYS A 69 -14.15 5.76 6.13
N LYS A 70 -13.04 5.12 6.52
CA LYS A 70 -12.12 5.68 7.53
C LYS A 70 -11.23 6.77 6.92
N THR A 71 -11.87 7.80 6.37
CA THR A 71 -11.24 9.09 6.04
C THR A 71 -11.08 9.97 7.28
N GLY A 72 -11.67 9.57 8.41
CA GLY A 72 -11.32 10.08 9.73
C GLY A 72 -10.52 9.01 10.46
N HIS A 73 -9.22 9.21 10.62
CA HIS A 73 -8.47 8.51 11.66
C HIS A 73 -7.93 9.53 12.63
N GLU A 74 -8.40 9.39 13.87
CA GLU A 74 -7.67 9.77 15.08
C GLU A 74 -6.19 9.48 14.87
N ILE A 75 -5.38 10.51 15.06
CA ILE A 75 -3.93 10.44 15.06
C ILE A 75 -3.57 9.44 16.17
N LYS A 76 -3.39 8.17 15.81
CA LYS A 76 -2.75 7.23 16.72
C LYS A 76 -1.33 7.72 16.85
N VAL A 77 -1.04 8.28 18.02
CA VAL A 77 0.30 8.65 18.48
C VAL A 77 1.13 7.38 18.58
N VAL A 78 1.51 6.84 17.43
CA VAL A 78 2.61 5.88 17.34
C VAL A 78 3.78 6.76 16.95
N SER A 79 4.67 7.00 17.91
CA SER A 79 5.96 7.66 17.70
C SER A 79 6.48 7.26 16.33
N ALA A 80 6.81 8.23 15.48
CA ALA A 80 7.32 7.96 14.14
C ALA A 80 8.62 7.13 14.27
N GLN A 81 8.48 5.81 14.28
CA GLN A 81 9.58 4.88 14.38
C GLN A 81 10.17 4.70 12.99
N ARG A 82 11.47 4.42 12.94
CA ARG A 82 12.19 4.10 11.71
C ARG A 82 11.46 2.99 10.95
N VAL A 83 11.16 3.23 9.67
CA VAL A 83 10.45 2.25 8.83
C VAL A 83 11.38 1.08 8.52
N HIS A 84 10.91 -0.13 8.77
CA HIS A 84 11.59 -1.37 8.39
C HIS A 84 10.76 -2.10 7.33
N TYR A 85 11.31 -2.21 6.11
CA TYR A 85 10.66 -2.92 5.02
C TYR A 85 10.40 -4.39 5.40
N GLY A 86 9.23 -4.92 5.01
CA GLY A 86 8.81 -6.30 5.28
C GLY A 86 8.22 -6.56 6.68
N LYS A 87 8.61 -5.79 7.70
CA LYS A 87 8.11 -5.99 9.09
C LYS A 87 6.73 -5.41 9.35
N LEU A 88 6.39 -4.31 8.69
CA LEU A 88 5.11 -3.61 8.83
C LEU A 88 4.54 -3.31 7.45
N GLU A 89 3.24 -3.01 7.40
CA GLU A 89 2.63 -2.53 6.17
C GLU A 89 3.35 -1.25 5.73
N THR A 90 4.15 -1.37 4.67
CA THR A 90 5.05 -0.31 4.18
C THR A 90 4.28 0.99 3.98
N LYS A 91 3.14 0.93 3.29
CA LYS A 91 2.28 2.09 3.02
C LYS A 91 1.81 2.79 4.29
N LYS A 92 1.35 2.04 5.29
CA LYS A 92 0.85 2.58 6.55
C LYS A 92 1.97 3.25 7.34
N SER A 93 3.14 2.63 7.39
CA SER A 93 4.32 3.17 8.08
C SER A 93 4.77 4.50 7.46
N ILE A 94 4.76 4.57 6.13
CA ILE A 94 5.08 5.81 5.38
C ILE A 94 4.03 6.88 5.62
N THR A 95 2.76 6.51 5.61
CA THR A 95 1.65 7.44 5.86
C THR A 95 1.78 8.02 7.27
N ASN A 96 2.05 7.19 8.27
CA ASN A 96 2.26 7.65 9.65
C ASN A 96 3.44 8.63 9.76
N VAL A 97 4.59 8.33 9.12
CA VAL A 97 5.75 9.23 9.10
C VAL A 97 5.37 10.56 8.46
N LEU A 98 4.75 10.54 7.29
CA LEU A 98 4.37 11.75 6.56
C LEU A 98 3.28 12.57 7.25
N ASP A 99 2.41 11.93 8.03
CA ASP A 99 1.35 12.61 8.77
C ASP A 99 1.86 13.18 10.11
N HIS A 100 2.92 12.61 10.71
CA HIS A 100 3.59 13.15 11.92
C HIS A 100 4.61 14.23 11.61
N VAL A 101 5.19 14.17 10.42
CA VAL A 101 5.99 15.26 9.87
C VAL A 101 5.00 16.41 9.63
N PRO A 102 5.09 17.54 10.37
CA PRO A 102 4.04 18.56 10.34
C PRO A 102 3.74 18.99 8.91
N VAL A 103 2.47 19.02 8.53
CA VAL A 103 2.01 19.64 7.27
C VAL A 103 2.45 21.12 7.21
N ASP A 104 2.69 21.71 8.38
CA ASP A 104 3.20 23.07 8.55
C ASP A 104 4.72 23.20 8.30
N TRP A 105 5.47 22.10 8.22
CA TRP A 105 6.83 22.13 7.71
C TRP A 105 6.77 22.33 6.20
N ARG A 106 6.80 23.61 5.79
CA ARG A 106 6.75 24.02 4.38
C ARG A 106 8.07 23.69 3.69
N TYR A 107 8.21 22.44 3.25
CA TYR A 107 9.37 22.01 2.47
C TYR A 107 9.52 22.86 1.20
N SER A 108 10.63 23.57 1.09
CA SER A 108 10.97 24.42 -0.06
C SER A 108 11.47 23.60 -1.25
N SER A 109 11.94 22.37 -1.00
CA SER A 109 12.53 21.48 -2.00
C SER A 109 12.40 19.99 -1.64
N MET A 110 12.59 19.11 -2.62
CA MET A 110 12.65 17.66 -2.38
C MET A 110 13.88 17.24 -1.57
N ALA A 111 14.98 17.99 -1.66
CA ALA A 111 16.17 17.73 -0.86
C ALA A 111 15.91 17.96 0.64
N GLU A 112 15.15 19.00 0.97
CA GLU A 112 14.73 19.31 2.33
C GLU A 112 13.78 18.24 2.87
N LEU A 113 12.76 17.86 2.08
CA LEU A 113 11.86 16.75 2.41
C LEU A 113 12.64 15.45 2.68
N ASN A 114 13.61 15.13 1.82
CA ASN A 114 14.45 13.95 1.98
C ASN A 114 15.36 14.00 3.20
N THR A 115 15.72 15.18 3.70
CA THR A 115 16.51 15.31 4.93
C THR A 115 15.72 14.82 6.13
N VAL A 116 14.44 15.21 6.23
CA VAL A 116 13.54 14.73 7.28
C VAL A 116 13.18 13.27 7.10
N LEU A 117 12.83 12.84 5.89
CA LEU A 117 12.44 11.45 5.61
C LEU A 117 13.56 10.44 5.89
N LYS A 118 14.82 10.82 5.68
CA LYS A 118 15.99 9.98 5.99
C LYS A 118 16.10 9.63 7.47
N LEU A 119 15.62 10.49 8.38
CA LEU A 119 15.56 10.20 9.83
C LEU A 119 14.66 8.99 10.13
N TYR A 120 13.67 8.77 9.28
CA TYR A 120 12.66 7.73 9.38
C TYR A 120 12.86 6.57 8.41
N ASN A 121 14.01 6.48 7.76
CA ASN A 121 14.31 5.44 6.78
C ASN A 121 13.42 5.48 5.53
N VAL A 122 13.03 6.68 5.09
CA VAL A 122 12.22 6.92 3.90
C VAL A 122 12.97 7.90 2.99
N VAL A 123 12.85 7.78 1.67
CA VAL A 123 13.43 8.74 0.72
C VAL A 123 12.48 8.90 -0.45
N ALA A 124 11.93 10.10 -0.64
CA ALA A 124 11.17 10.47 -1.82
C ALA A 124 12.09 10.55 -3.05
N ASP A 125 11.71 9.86 -4.12
CA ASP A 125 12.41 9.87 -5.40
C ASP A 125 11.42 10.11 -6.54
N ARG A 126 11.83 10.98 -7.48
CA ARG A 126 11.09 11.30 -8.70
C ARG A 126 11.19 10.18 -9.75
N GLY A 127 12.19 9.30 -9.63
CA GLY A 127 12.54 8.31 -10.66
C GLY A 127 13.41 8.92 -11.77
N LYS A 128 13.91 8.08 -12.70
CA LYS A 128 14.67 8.52 -13.88
C LYS A 128 13.74 9.16 -14.92
N GLU A 129 14.24 10.11 -15.71
CA GLU A 129 13.51 10.96 -16.68
C GLU A 129 12.58 10.18 -17.63
N GLU A 130 12.90 8.93 -17.96
CA GLU A 130 12.13 8.09 -18.88
C GLU A 130 11.11 7.14 -18.20
N GLY A 131 11.03 7.16 -16.87
CA GLY A 131 10.14 6.29 -16.10
C GLY A 131 8.68 6.75 -16.10
N LEU A 132 7.74 5.80 -16.16
CA LEU A 132 6.28 6.02 -16.00
C LEU A 132 5.89 6.84 -14.75
N PHE A 133 6.77 6.95 -13.76
CA PHE A 133 6.60 7.71 -12.52
C PHE A 133 6.72 9.24 -12.71
N ILE A 134 7.51 9.71 -13.68
CA ILE A 134 7.64 11.14 -14.02
C ILE A 134 6.48 11.64 -14.89
N LYS A 135 6.01 10.84 -15.86
CA LYS A 135 4.86 11.20 -16.71
C LYS A 135 3.59 11.54 -15.92
N LYS A 136 3.50 11.12 -14.65
CA LYS A 136 2.38 11.41 -13.74
C LYS A 136 2.73 12.29 -12.53
N ARG A 137 3.93 12.89 -12.42
CA ARG A 137 4.34 13.82 -11.33
C ARG A 137 4.02 13.35 -9.88
N THR A 138 4.07 12.04 -9.59
CA THR A 138 3.39 11.47 -8.39
C THR A 138 4.17 10.41 -7.60
N GLY A 139 5.49 10.27 -7.74
CA GLY A 139 6.26 9.24 -7.01
C GLY A 139 6.75 9.68 -5.61
N ILE A 140 6.48 8.89 -4.57
CA ILE A 140 7.33 8.79 -3.36
C ILE A 140 7.74 7.33 -3.26
N SER A 141 8.89 6.99 -3.84
CA SER A 141 9.50 5.68 -3.59
C SER A 141 9.85 5.56 -2.11
N VAL A 142 9.86 4.34 -1.55
CA VAL A 142 10.34 4.12 -0.19
C VAL A 142 11.43 3.08 -0.24
N TYR A 143 12.49 3.37 0.51
CA TYR A 143 13.74 2.64 0.46
C TYR A 143 14.19 2.32 1.87
N TRP A 144 14.49 1.06 2.17
CA TRP A 144 15.43 0.80 3.26
C TRP A 144 16.20 -0.53 3.18
N MET A 145 17.53 -0.43 3.03
CA MET A 145 18.54 -0.86 4.02
C MET A 145 19.93 -0.33 3.64
N LYS A 146 20.75 0.09 4.62
CA LYS A 146 22.20 0.43 4.47
C LYS A 146 22.54 1.38 3.30
N GLY A 147 21.75 2.43 3.09
CA GLY A 147 21.99 3.41 2.02
C GLY A 147 21.50 3.01 0.62
N ASN A 148 20.97 1.78 0.46
CA ASN A 148 20.46 1.28 -0.81
C ASN A 148 18.94 1.26 -0.90
N LYS A 149 18.48 1.37 -2.15
CA LYS A 149 17.09 1.39 -2.56
C LYS A 149 16.46 -0.02 -2.51
N VAL A 150 15.71 -0.35 -1.45
CA VAL A 150 15.05 -1.66 -1.27
C VAL A 150 13.55 -1.51 -1.09
N GLY A 151 12.77 -2.26 -1.87
CA GLY A 151 11.32 -2.38 -1.75
C GLY A 151 10.51 -1.90 -2.96
N VAL A 152 9.20 -2.15 -2.92
CA VAL A 152 8.25 -1.69 -3.96
C VAL A 152 7.91 -0.21 -3.74
N PRO A 153 8.02 0.67 -4.76
CA PRO A 153 7.69 2.08 -4.62
C PRO A 153 6.20 2.32 -4.37
N VAL A 154 5.87 3.31 -3.53
CA VAL A 154 4.49 3.72 -3.23
C VAL A 154 4.14 4.97 -4.04
N LYS A 155 2.94 5.06 -4.59
CA LYS A 155 2.51 6.27 -5.30
C LYS A 155 2.17 7.36 -4.27
N ALA A 156 2.72 8.56 -4.42
CA ALA A 156 2.43 9.69 -3.53
C ALA A 156 0.92 10.02 -3.50
N SER A 157 0.25 9.90 -4.64
CA SER A 157 -1.20 10.09 -4.77
C SER A 157 -2.03 9.05 -4.02
N SER A 158 -1.45 7.89 -3.68
CA SER A 158 -2.11 6.84 -2.91
C SER A 158 -1.96 7.02 -1.39
N ILE A 159 -1.11 7.96 -0.96
CA ILE A 159 -0.89 8.34 0.44
C ILE A 159 -1.94 9.40 0.81
N TYR A 160 -2.44 9.36 2.05
CA TYR A 160 -3.51 10.23 2.52
C TYR A 160 -3.18 11.73 2.38
N SER A 161 -2.01 12.16 2.87
CA SER A 161 -1.53 13.55 2.75
C SER A 161 -1.30 14.01 1.30
N LYS A 162 -1.26 13.08 0.34
CA LYS A 162 -0.96 13.30 -1.08
C LYS A 162 0.21 14.29 -1.27
N PRO A 163 1.40 13.97 -0.75
CA PRO A 163 2.61 14.79 -0.88
C PRO A 163 3.16 14.75 -2.33
N THR A 164 2.37 15.20 -3.28
CA THR A 164 2.74 15.25 -4.70
C THR A 164 3.67 16.42 -4.96
N LEU A 165 4.45 16.32 -6.05
CA LEU A 165 5.36 17.40 -6.47
C LEU A 165 4.63 18.73 -6.63
N ASP A 166 3.43 18.71 -7.22
CA ASP A 166 2.62 19.91 -7.41
C ASP A 166 2.27 20.61 -6.09
N LYS A 167 2.10 19.87 -4.98
CA LYS A 167 1.87 20.48 -3.65
C LYS A 167 3.15 21.05 -3.05
N LEU A 168 4.27 20.36 -3.24
CA LEU A 168 5.59 20.82 -2.77
C LEU A 168 6.02 22.11 -3.51
N GLU A 169 5.83 22.16 -4.83
CA GLU A 169 6.17 23.32 -5.67
C GLU A 169 5.27 24.53 -5.36
N LYS A 170 3.96 24.33 -5.19
CA LYS A 170 3.03 25.41 -4.79
C LYS A 170 3.32 25.97 -3.39
N GLY A 171 3.81 25.13 -2.46
CA GLY A 171 4.24 25.57 -1.13
C GLY A 171 5.47 26.47 -1.20
N SER A 172 6.45 26.13 -2.05
CA SER A 172 7.67 26.90 -2.29
C SER A 172 7.39 28.27 -2.93
N GLN A 173 6.44 28.36 -3.86
CA GLN A 173 6.06 29.63 -4.51
C GLN A 173 5.47 30.66 -3.53
N LYS A 174 4.73 30.21 -2.52
CA LYS A 174 4.11 31.06 -1.49
C LYS A 174 5.11 31.69 -0.50
N MET A 175 6.36 31.24 -0.49
CA MET A 175 7.41 31.77 0.42
C MET A 175 8.29 32.84 -0.24
N LYS A 176 8.09 33.13 -1.52
CA LYS A 176 8.84 34.16 -2.25
C LYS A 176 8.12 35.51 -2.33
N ASN A 177 6.94 35.63 -1.71
CA ASN A 177 6.16 36.85 -1.59
C ASN A 177 5.95 37.20 -0.12
#